data_AF-A0A077ENI1-F1
#
_entry.id   AF-A0A077ENI1-F1
#
_cell.length_a   1.000
_cell.length_b   1.000
_cell.length_c   1.000
_cell.angle_alpha   90.00
_cell.angle_beta   90.00
_cell.angle_gamma   90.00
#
_symmetry.space_group_name_H-M   'P 1'
#
loop_
_entity.id
_entity.type
_entity.pdbx_description
1 polymer ?
#
loop_
_entity_poly.entity_id
_entity_poly.type
_entity_poly.pdbx_seq_one_letter_code
_entity_poly.pdbx_strand_id
1 'polypeptide(L)'
;MERVLANKANYLAELGYDITIITTDQRDRSPYFQLDPLIKNIDLGINYTDNNNKGLLQKLCSYPKKQKIHKRKLEKILSDLKADIVISMFDNDAAILPKIKDGSKKILEIHFSRFKRLQYGRKGVWKIINRLRSNADLKLVQRYDRFVVLTHEDKSYWGNLPNIKVIPNANSFVLSKRADLENKRVIAVGRYDYQKGFDELINVWKGVYVKHPDWSLDIFGHGPLKDELQSLIDQLGLTKTIHLCAPVKNIEQEYLNSSILAMTSRYEGLPMTLLEAQACGLPLVSYACKCGPRDIIKNNENGFLIEEGNQNEMAHKIIKLIENKELRLKMGESALRASDYFSEESVMKKWIYLFSNLNKCT
;
A
#
# COMPACT_ATOMS: atom_id res chain seq x y z
N MET A 1 2.08 2.91 5.77
CA MET A 1 3.09 2.17 6.56
C MET A 1 2.76 2.23 8.04
N GLU A 2 2.60 3.41 8.65
CA GLU A 2 2.27 3.56 10.08
C GLU A 2 1.02 2.77 10.52
N ARG A 3 -0.07 2.80 9.73
CA ARG A 3 -1.27 1.97 9.97
C ARG A 3 -0.94 0.48 10.07
N VAL A 4 -0.13 -0.02 9.13
CA VAL A 4 0.24 -1.45 9.08
C VAL A 4 1.15 -1.82 10.25
N LEU A 5 2.07 -0.93 10.64
CA LEU A 5 2.90 -1.12 11.83
C LEU A 5 2.03 -1.20 13.08
N ALA A 6 1.11 -0.26 13.28
CA ALA A 6 0.23 -0.21 14.44
C ALA A 6 -0.65 -1.45 14.54
N ASN A 7 -1.34 -1.83 13.46
CA ASN A 7 -2.18 -3.04 13.45
C ASN A 7 -1.38 -4.30 13.83
N LYS A 8 -0.23 -4.51 13.19
CA LYS A 8 0.62 -5.68 13.48
C LYS A 8 1.15 -5.67 14.91
N ALA A 9 1.60 -4.51 15.39
CA ALA A 9 2.16 -4.38 16.73
C ALA A 9 1.09 -4.62 17.81
N ASN A 10 -0.10 -4.05 17.65
CA ASN A 10 -1.22 -4.24 18.57
C ASN A 10 -1.67 -5.71 18.58
N TYR A 11 -1.87 -6.33 17.41
CA TYR A 11 -2.27 -7.73 17.33
C TYR A 11 -1.26 -8.66 18.00
N LEU A 12 0.04 -8.42 17.85
CA LEU A 12 1.07 -9.22 18.52
C LEU A 12 1.11 -8.94 20.03
N ALA A 13 0.92 -7.70 20.46
CA ALA A 13 0.85 -7.35 21.88
C ALA A 13 -0.35 -8.05 22.57
N GLU A 14 -1.51 -8.09 21.92
CA GLU A 14 -2.70 -8.83 22.40
C GLU A 14 -2.44 -10.33 22.55
N LEU A 15 -1.58 -10.91 21.71
CA LEU A 15 -1.12 -12.30 21.83
C LEU A 15 0.00 -12.50 22.88
N GLY A 16 0.40 -11.45 23.60
CA GLY A 16 1.39 -11.51 24.68
C GLY A 16 2.85 -11.41 24.24
N TYR A 17 3.13 -10.97 23.01
CA TYR A 17 4.50 -10.67 22.59
C TYR A 17 5.03 -9.39 23.27
N ASP A 18 6.30 -9.36 23.69
CA ASP A 18 6.97 -8.13 24.13
C ASP A 18 7.37 -7.30 22.91
N ILE A 19 6.64 -6.22 22.66
CA ILE A 19 6.81 -5.39 21.47
C ILE A 19 7.50 -4.08 21.82
N THR A 20 8.58 -3.77 21.09
CA THR A 20 9.23 -2.46 21.11
C THR A 20 9.25 -1.87 19.70
N ILE A 21 8.70 -0.67 19.54
CA ILE A 21 8.78 0.13 18.32
C ILE A 21 9.93 1.14 18.45
N ILE A 22 10.85 1.11 17.49
CA ILE A 22 12.00 2.02 17.44
C ILE A 22 11.84 2.95 16.23
N THR A 23 11.84 4.26 16.48
CA THR A 23 11.68 5.31 15.46
C THR A 23 12.95 6.15 15.34
N THR A 24 13.07 6.94 14.27
CA THR A 24 14.18 7.89 14.09
C THR A 24 13.79 9.36 14.19
N ASP A 25 12.51 9.68 14.01
CA ASP A 25 12.01 11.02 13.74
C ASP A 25 10.71 11.32 14.54
N GLN A 26 10.46 10.63 15.67
CA GLN A 26 9.19 10.79 16.42
C GLN A 26 9.08 12.17 17.06
N ARG A 27 10.17 12.67 17.69
CA ARG A 27 10.25 13.99 18.34
C ARG A 27 9.14 14.23 19.36
N ASP A 28 8.93 13.26 20.25
CA ASP A 28 7.93 13.31 21.32
C ASP A 28 6.47 13.50 20.83
N ARG A 29 6.22 13.40 19.51
CA ARG A 29 4.87 13.42 18.95
C ARG A 29 4.16 12.14 19.36
N SER A 30 2.86 12.22 19.60
CA SER A 30 2.05 11.02 19.77
C SER A 30 2.02 10.21 18.46
N PRO A 31 1.99 8.87 18.53
CA PRO A 31 1.69 8.02 17.38
C PRO A 31 0.38 8.46 16.72
N TYR A 32 0.34 8.49 15.38
CA TYR A 32 -0.87 8.86 14.66
C TYR A 32 -2.00 7.82 14.82
N PHE A 33 -1.62 6.54 14.85
CA PHE A 33 -2.53 5.42 15.15
C PHE A 33 -2.33 4.98 16.60
N GLN A 34 -3.42 4.66 17.28
CA GLN A 34 -3.37 4.21 18.67
C GLN A 34 -2.56 2.91 18.77
N LEU A 35 -1.67 2.87 19.76
CA LEU A 35 -0.87 1.70 20.11
C LEU A 35 -1.33 1.16 21.46
N ASP A 36 -1.27 -0.15 21.62
CA ASP A 36 -1.46 -0.80 22.92
C ASP A 36 -0.49 -0.21 23.96
N PRO A 37 -0.95 0.15 25.18
CA PRO A 37 -0.10 0.71 26.23
C PRO A 37 1.11 -0.16 26.63
N LEU A 38 1.06 -1.47 26.39
CA LEU A 38 2.18 -2.40 26.64
C LEU A 38 3.31 -2.26 25.61
N ILE A 39 3.04 -1.63 24.45
CA ILE A 39 4.05 -1.41 23.41
C ILE A 39 5.03 -0.32 23.85
N LYS A 40 6.30 -0.71 23.99
CA LYS A 40 7.39 0.23 24.30
C LYS A 40 7.74 1.03 23.05
N ASN A 41 7.85 2.35 23.18
CA ASN A 41 8.21 3.24 22.09
C ASN A 41 9.56 3.91 22.39
N ILE A 42 10.51 3.84 21.46
CA ILE A 42 11.84 4.42 21.62
C ILE A 42 12.18 5.27 20.39
N ASP A 43 12.39 6.58 20.59
CA ASP A 43 12.90 7.45 19.53
C ASP A 43 14.44 7.57 19.59
N LEU A 44 15.09 7.25 18.48
CA LEU A 44 16.54 7.39 18.35
C LEU A 44 16.97 8.86 18.18
N GLY A 45 16.04 9.75 17.82
CA GLY A 45 16.30 11.17 17.62
C GLY A 45 17.35 11.43 16.54
N ILE A 46 17.35 10.64 15.46
CA ILE A 46 18.26 10.82 14.32
C ILE A 46 17.79 11.96 13.43
N ASN A 47 16.47 12.12 13.30
CA ASN A 47 15.79 13.22 12.64
C ASN A 47 16.20 13.37 11.16
N TYR A 48 16.18 12.29 10.37
CA TYR A 48 16.58 12.35 8.95
C TYR A 48 15.83 13.43 8.16
N THR A 49 14.59 13.73 8.56
CA THR A 49 13.74 14.77 7.99
C THR A 49 14.32 16.19 8.08
N ASP A 50 15.23 16.50 9.02
CA ASP A 50 15.93 17.80 9.09
C ASP A 50 16.68 18.15 7.80
N ASN A 51 17.05 17.11 7.05
CA ASN A 51 17.80 17.29 5.83
C ASN A 51 16.90 17.60 4.63
N ASN A 52 15.57 17.46 4.73
CA ASN A 52 14.66 17.60 3.58
C ASN A 52 14.83 18.97 2.90
N ASN A 53 14.98 20.03 3.68
CA ASN A 53 15.08 21.42 3.19
C ASN A 53 16.53 21.89 2.94
N LYS A 54 17.54 21.03 3.12
CA LYS A 54 18.95 21.40 2.92
C LYS A 54 19.41 21.26 1.47
N GLY A 55 20.42 22.05 1.10
CA GLY A 55 21.11 21.95 -0.19
C GLY A 55 21.84 20.59 -0.39
N LEU A 56 22.15 20.24 -1.65
CA LEU A 56 22.69 18.94 -2.02
C LEU A 56 24.01 18.59 -1.29
N LEU A 57 24.93 19.54 -1.20
CA LEU A 57 26.22 19.36 -0.51
C LEU A 57 26.03 19.06 0.98
N GLN A 58 25.15 19.79 1.66
CA GLN A 58 24.84 19.55 3.07
C GLN A 58 24.17 18.20 3.30
N LYS A 59 23.30 17.75 2.39
CA LYS A 59 22.72 16.39 2.41
C LYS A 59 23.81 15.33 2.28
N LEU A 60 24.75 15.50 1.35
CA LEU A 60 25.85 14.55 1.12
C LEU A 60 26.78 14.42 2.34
N CYS A 61 27.08 15.52 3.04
CA CYS A 61 27.94 15.48 4.23
C CYS A 61 27.20 14.97 5.49
N SER A 62 25.94 15.36 5.68
CA SER A 62 25.19 15.04 6.90
C SER A 62 24.64 13.61 6.93
N TYR A 63 24.30 13.03 5.78
CA TYR A 63 23.70 11.71 5.72
C TYR A 63 24.61 10.58 6.25
N PRO A 64 25.90 10.48 5.86
CA PRO A 64 26.82 9.48 6.42
C PRO A 64 27.01 9.63 7.93
N LYS A 65 27.07 10.89 8.42
CA LYS A 65 27.15 11.16 9.87
C LYS A 65 25.90 10.65 10.60
N LYS A 66 24.70 10.94 10.09
CA LYS A 66 23.43 10.43 10.66
C LYS A 66 23.37 8.89 10.62
N GLN A 67 23.77 8.27 9.51
CA GLN A 67 23.87 6.80 9.39
C GLN A 67 24.83 6.17 10.44
N LYS A 68 25.99 6.79 10.69
CA LYS A 68 26.93 6.32 11.73
C LYS A 68 26.34 6.44 13.14
N ILE A 69 25.65 7.54 13.44
CA ILE A 69 24.97 7.74 14.73
C ILE A 69 23.82 6.75 14.89
N HIS A 70 23.00 6.57 13.85
CA HIS A 70 21.89 5.63 13.81
C HIS A 70 22.39 4.21 14.09
N LYS A 71 23.43 3.73 13.40
CA LYS A 71 24.01 2.41 13.67
C LYS A 71 24.38 2.26 15.15
N ARG A 72 25.14 3.21 15.71
CA ARG A 72 25.60 3.13 17.11
C ARG A 72 24.45 3.08 18.11
N LYS A 73 23.45 3.96 17.95
CA LYS A 73 22.30 3.99 18.87
C LYS A 73 21.44 2.73 18.76
N LEU A 74 21.17 2.30 17.52
CA LEU A 74 20.36 1.10 17.27
C LEU A 74 21.08 -0.16 17.78
N GLU A 75 22.38 -0.30 17.53
CA GLU A 75 23.19 -1.43 18.01
C GLU A 75 23.21 -1.52 19.54
N LYS A 76 23.32 -0.38 20.24
CA LYS A 76 23.21 -0.35 21.70
C LYS A 76 21.83 -0.84 22.17
N ILE A 77 20.75 -0.22 21.67
CA ILE A 77 19.39 -0.56 22.10
C ILE A 77 19.07 -2.03 21.83
N LEU A 78 19.40 -2.54 20.65
CA LEU A 78 19.08 -3.93 20.33
C LEU A 78 19.91 -4.93 21.16
N SER A 79 21.16 -4.60 21.51
CA SER A 79 21.98 -5.42 22.41
C SER A 79 21.42 -5.45 23.84
N ASP A 80 20.83 -4.34 24.28
CA ASP A 80 20.20 -4.22 25.59
C ASP A 80 18.84 -4.95 25.63
N LEU A 81 18.02 -4.80 24.57
CA LEU A 81 16.70 -5.43 24.46
C LEU A 81 16.76 -6.96 24.31
N LYS A 82 17.80 -7.49 23.63
CA LYS A 82 17.93 -8.92 23.31
C LYS A 82 16.68 -9.52 22.66
N ALA A 83 16.09 -8.79 21.71
CA ALA A 83 14.89 -9.24 21.00
C ALA A 83 15.15 -10.55 20.23
N ASP A 84 14.15 -11.43 20.12
CA ASP A 84 14.26 -12.62 19.27
C ASP A 84 14.25 -12.27 17.78
N ILE A 85 13.42 -11.29 17.40
CA ILE A 85 13.18 -10.88 16.02
C ILE A 85 13.20 -9.35 15.93
N VAL A 86 13.88 -8.82 14.92
CA VAL A 86 13.87 -7.39 14.58
C VAL A 86 13.41 -7.20 13.14
N ILE A 87 12.37 -6.39 12.96
CA ILE A 87 11.73 -6.15 11.67
C ILE A 87 12.02 -4.71 11.21
N SER A 88 12.56 -4.57 10.00
CA SER A 88 12.76 -3.28 9.32
C SER A 88 11.67 -3.03 8.29
N MET A 89 11.15 -1.80 8.24
CA MET A 89 10.14 -1.34 7.26
C MET A 89 10.76 -0.79 5.96
N PHE A 90 12.03 -1.11 5.65
CA PHE A 90 12.75 -0.69 4.43
C PHE A 90 12.99 0.84 4.31
N ASP A 91 13.44 1.48 5.38
CA ASP A 91 13.85 2.89 5.39
C ASP A 91 15.37 3.03 5.62
N ASN A 92 15.80 4.09 6.31
CA ASN A 92 17.19 4.42 6.56
C ASN A 92 17.96 3.37 7.37
N ASP A 93 17.26 2.53 8.11
CA ASP A 93 17.78 1.40 8.89
C ASP A 93 18.07 0.17 8.02
N ALA A 94 17.48 0.06 6.83
CA ALA A 94 17.56 -1.15 6.01
C ALA A 94 19.00 -1.58 5.70
N ALA A 95 19.91 -0.62 5.47
CA ALA A 95 21.33 -0.88 5.20
C ALA A 95 22.20 -1.02 6.48
N ILE A 96 21.63 -0.70 7.65
CA ILE A 96 22.29 -0.75 8.95
C ILE A 96 22.01 -2.09 9.63
N LEU A 97 20.74 -2.47 9.72
CA LEU A 97 20.28 -3.59 10.54
C LEU A 97 21.01 -4.92 10.30
N PRO A 98 21.31 -5.37 9.05
CA PRO A 98 22.01 -6.64 8.83
C PRO A 98 23.52 -6.57 9.13
N LYS A 99 24.01 -5.47 9.72
CA LYS A 99 25.39 -5.32 10.22
C LYS A 99 25.46 -5.39 11.75
N ILE A 100 24.32 -5.41 12.44
CA ILE A 100 24.22 -5.45 13.91
C ILE A 100 24.12 -6.92 14.32
N LYS A 101 24.98 -7.34 15.25
CA LYS A 101 25.08 -8.72 15.75
C LYS A 101 24.59 -8.81 17.21
N ASP A 102 23.30 -8.64 17.40
CA ASP A 102 22.61 -8.70 18.70
C ASP A 102 21.99 -10.07 19.01
N GLY A 103 22.15 -11.06 18.12
CA GLY A 103 21.59 -12.41 18.25
C GLY A 103 20.19 -12.59 17.67
N SER A 104 19.49 -11.50 17.37
CA SER A 104 18.12 -11.55 16.84
C SER A 104 18.08 -11.95 15.34
N LYS A 105 16.96 -12.56 14.93
CA LYS A 105 16.65 -12.80 13.52
C LYS A 105 16.19 -11.48 12.86
N LYS A 106 16.74 -11.18 11.69
CA LYS A 106 16.49 -9.93 10.96
C LYS A 106 15.50 -10.16 9.83
N ILE A 107 14.37 -9.47 9.89
CA ILE A 107 13.37 -9.44 8.82
C ILE A 107 13.36 -8.05 8.19
N LEU A 108 13.30 -8.00 6.87
CA LEU A 108 13.06 -6.78 6.11
C LEU A 108 11.70 -6.88 5.43
N GLU A 109 10.85 -5.88 5.52
CA GLU A 109 9.60 -5.81 4.77
C GLU A 109 9.50 -4.54 3.94
N ILE A 110 9.01 -4.66 2.71
CA ILE A 110 8.83 -3.52 1.80
C ILE A 110 7.35 -3.26 1.55
N HIS A 111 6.94 -1.99 1.72
CA HIS A 111 5.55 -1.53 1.54
C HIS A 111 5.29 -0.86 0.20
N PHE A 112 6.22 -0.98 -0.73
CA PHE A 112 6.19 -0.38 -2.06
C PHE A 112 6.68 -1.42 -3.07
N SER A 113 6.27 -1.28 -4.33
CA SER A 113 6.84 -2.09 -5.41
C SER A 113 8.37 -1.95 -5.48
N ARG A 114 9.05 -3.02 -5.92
CA ARG A 114 10.45 -2.98 -6.37
C ARG A 114 10.73 -1.79 -7.29
N PHE A 115 9.74 -1.41 -8.10
CA PHE A 115 9.82 -0.33 -9.06
C PHE A 115 9.49 1.06 -8.50
N LYS A 116 9.42 1.24 -7.17
CA LYS A 116 9.16 2.54 -6.52
C LYS A 116 10.02 3.70 -7.04
N ARG A 117 11.22 3.46 -7.59
CA ARG A 117 12.08 4.51 -8.15
C ARG A 117 11.70 4.95 -9.57
N LEU A 118 10.90 4.17 -10.29
CA LEU A 118 10.36 4.56 -11.60
C LEU A 118 9.37 5.73 -11.48
N GLN A 119 8.68 5.84 -10.34
CA GLN A 119 7.72 6.91 -10.07
C GLN A 119 8.27 8.32 -10.23
N TYR A 120 9.58 8.51 -10.05
CA TYR A 120 10.20 9.83 -10.13
C TYR A 120 10.39 10.32 -11.56
N GLY A 121 10.09 9.51 -12.59
CA GLY A 121 10.18 9.90 -14.00
C GLY A 121 11.57 10.38 -14.44
N ARG A 122 12.62 10.08 -13.66
CA ARG A 122 13.94 10.70 -13.86
C ARG A 122 14.59 10.21 -15.15
N LYS A 123 15.05 11.15 -15.98
CA LYS A 123 15.72 10.89 -17.26
C LYS A 123 17.25 10.98 -17.13
N GLY A 124 17.97 10.57 -18.18
CA GLY A 124 19.43 10.68 -18.27
C GLY A 124 20.18 9.90 -17.19
N VAL A 125 21.25 10.50 -16.64
CA VAL A 125 22.13 9.90 -15.62
C VAL A 125 21.35 9.43 -14.39
N TRP A 126 20.27 10.11 -14.01
CA TRP A 126 19.44 9.73 -12.89
C TRP A 126 18.69 8.40 -13.09
N LYS A 127 18.34 8.05 -14.35
CA LYS A 127 17.78 6.73 -14.69
C LYS A 127 18.78 5.62 -14.40
N ILE A 128 20.05 5.87 -14.74
CA ILE A 128 21.16 4.94 -14.48
C ILE A 128 21.38 4.78 -12.97
N ILE A 129 21.43 5.89 -12.22
CA ILE A 129 21.55 5.88 -10.75
C ILE A 129 20.41 5.09 -10.12
N ASN A 130 19.17 5.28 -10.58
CA ASN A 130 18.03 4.51 -10.08
C ASN A 130 18.19 3.02 -10.34
N ARG A 131 18.67 2.62 -11.53
CA ARG A 131 18.95 1.21 -11.85
C ARG A 131 20.03 0.62 -10.94
N LEU A 132 21.11 1.35 -10.70
CA LEU A 132 22.17 0.94 -9.79
C LEU A 132 21.67 0.77 -8.36
N ARG A 133 20.85 1.72 -7.86
CA ARG A 133 20.23 1.63 -6.53
C ARG A 133 19.27 0.44 -6.42
N SER A 134 18.45 0.19 -7.43
CA SER A 134 17.59 -1.00 -7.45
C SER A 134 18.38 -2.31 -7.46
N ASN A 135 19.56 -2.35 -8.10
CA ASN A 135 20.45 -3.51 -8.03
C ASN A 135 21.17 -3.61 -6.67
N ALA A 136 21.47 -2.49 -6.01
CA ALA A 136 22.01 -2.50 -4.66
C ALA A 136 21.00 -3.03 -3.64
N ASP A 137 19.71 -2.72 -3.81
CA ASP A 137 18.64 -3.28 -2.99
C ASP A 137 18.63 -4.82 -3.07
N LEU A 138 18.84 -5.42 -4.26
CA LEU A 138 18.91 -6.89 -4.39
C LEU A 138 20.00 -7.52 -3.50
N LYS A 139 21.19 -6.93 -3.48
CA LYS A 139 22.27 -7.39 -2.61
C LYS A 139 21.96 -7.15 -1.14
N LEU A 140 21.23 -6.08 -0.84
CA LEU A 140 20.85 -5.75 0.53
C LEU A 140 19.85 -6.75 1.10
N VAL A 141 18.77 -7.04 0.37
CA VAL A 141 17.68 -7.90 0.87
C VAL A 141 18.15 -9.34 1.13
N GLN A 142 19.18 -9.82 0.42
CA GLN A 142 19.78 -11.14 0.64
C GLN A 142 20.50 -11.28 1.99
N ARG A 143 20.83 -10.16 2.65
CA ARG A 143 21.54 -10.18 3.94
C ARG A 143 20.62 -10.37 5.14
N TYR A 144 19.31 -10.40 4.93
CA TYR A 144 18.31 -10.61 5.96
C TYR A 144 17.94 -12.08 6.06
N ASP A 145 17.58 -12.55 7.25
CA ASP A 145 17.06 -13.91 7.44
C ASP A 145 15.77 -14.09 6.62
N ARG A 146 14.93 -13.06 6.54
CA ARG A 146 13.74 -13.03 5.66
C ARG A 146 13.54 -11.66 5.03
N PHE A 147 13.08 -11.68 3.79
CA PHE A 147 12.62 -10.50 3.07
C PHE A 147 11.14 -10.66 2.70
N VAL A 148 10.28 -9.78 3.20
CA VAL A 148 8.84 -9.83 3.00
C VAL A 148 8.41 -8.80 1.98
N VAL A 149 7.68 -9.26 0.97
CA VAL A 149 6.99 -8.42 -0.02
C VAL A 149 5.49 -8.63 0.08
N LEU A 150 4.71 -7.68 -0.43
CA LEU A 150 3.26 -7.70 -0.25
C LEU A 150 2.53 -8.61 -1.23
N THR A 151 3.11 -8.87 -2.41
CA THR A 151 2.43 -9.53 -3.53
C THR A 151 3.32 -10.57 -4.20
N HIS A 152 2.70 -11.61 -4.76
CA HIS A 152 3.35 -12.61 -5.61
C HIS A 152 3.90 -11.97 -6.88
N GLU A 153 3.20 -10.99 -7.44
CA GLU A 153 3.70 -10.23 -8.58
C GLU A 153 5.01 -9.50 -8.24
N ASP A 154 5.07 -8.77 -7.12
CA ASP A 154 6.32 -8.08 -6.73
C ASP A 154 7.45 -9.08 -6.44
N LYS A 155 7.14 -10.20 -5.77
CA LYS A 155 8.11 -11.30 -5.56
C LYS A 155 8.75 -11.74 -6.87
N SER A 156 7.97 -11.89 -7.94
CA SER A 156 8.49 -12.31 -9.26
C SER A 156 9.54 -11.33 -9.79
N TYR A 157 9.39 -10.04 -9.48
CA TYR A 157 10.35 -9.02 -9.90
C TYR A 157 11.64 -9.08 -9.12
N TRP A 158 11.69 -9.63 -7.91
CA TRP A 158 12.92 -9.78 -7.10
C TRP A 158 13.83 -10.94 -7.52
N GLY A 159 13.35 -11.82 -8.41
CA GLY A 159 14.05 -13.04 -8.80
C GLY A 159 13.94 -14.16 -7.77
N ASN A 160 14.69 -15.25 -7.97
CA ASN A 160 14.66 -16.43 -7.10
C ASN A 160 15.48 -16.24 -5.82
N LEU A 161 15.03 -15.34 -4.94
CA LEU A 161 15.64 -15.13 -3.63
C LEU A 161 15.13 -16.21 -2.65
N PRO A 162 16.01 -17.02 -2.03
CA PRO A 162 15.57 -18.10 -1.13
C PRO A 162 14.93 -17.57 0.17
N ASN A 163 15.28 -16.36 0.58
CA ASN A 163 14.79 -15.72 1.79
C ASN A 163 13.52 -14.88 1.59
N ILE A 164 12.97 -14.79 0.37
CA ILE A 164 11.79 -13.96 0.09
C ILE A 164 10.48 -14.67 0.45
N LYS A 165 9.55 -13.95 1.08
CA LYS A 165 8.21 -14.42 1.44
C LYS A 165 7.17 -13.38 1.03
N VAL A 166 5.97 -13.84 0.70
CA VAL A 166 4.82 -12.98 0.41
C VAL A 166 3.94 -12.96 1.65
N ILE A 167 3.80 -11.80 2.28
CA ILE A 167 2.82 -11.56 3.33
C ILE A 167 2.17 -10.21 3.01
N PRO A 168 0.87 -10.20 2.62
CA PRO A 168 0.19 -8.95 2.28
C PRO A 168 -0.05 -8.10 3.52
N ASN A 169 -0.46 -6.84 3.32
CA ASN A 169 -1.02 -6.06 4.41
C ASN A 169 -2.41 -6.58 4.76
N ALA A 170 -2.74 -6.56 6.05
CA ALA A 170 -4.10 -6.79 6.52
C ALA A 170 -5.01 -5.66 6.06
N ASN A 171 -6.24 -6.02 5.68
CA ASN A 171 -7.31 -5.06 5.52
C ASN A 171 -7.64 -4.43 6.89
N SER A 172 -7.95 -3.14 6.88
CA SER A 172 -8.27 -2.37 8.08
C SER A 172 -9.75 -2.37 8.45
N PHE A 173 -10.62 -2.98 7.64
CA PHE A 173 -12.05 -3.01 7.88
C PHE A 173 -12.50 -4.32 8.53
N VAL A 174 -13.24 -4.21 9.62
CA VAL A 174 -13.97 -5.30 10.28
C VAL A 174 -15.45 -5.00 10.10
N LEU A 175 -16.03 -5.48 9.01
CA LEU A 175 -17.36 -5.05 8.60
C LEU A 175 -18.45 -5.94 9.18
N SER A 176 -19.48 -5.29 9.72
CA SER A 176 -20.76 -5.92 10.05
C SER A 176 -21.78 -5.82 8.92
N LYS A 177 -21.48 -5.03 7.88
CA LYS A 177 -22.40 -4.69 6.78
C LYS A 177 -21.72 -4.82 5.42
N ARG A 178 -22.51 -5.16 4.40
CA ARG A 178 -22.12 -5.16 2.99
C ARG A 178 -22.88 -4.07 2.24
N ALA A 179 -22.29 -3.56 1.16
CA ALA A 179 -22.97 -2.64 0.25
C ALA A 179 -24.20 -3.32 -0.37
N ASP A 180 -25.27 -2.56 -0.58
CA ASP A 180 -26.47 -3.04 -1.27
C ASP A 180 -26.27 -3.18 -2.79
N LEU A 181 -25.30 -2.44 -3.34
CA LEU A 181 -24.99 -2.34 -4.77
C LEU A 181 -26.18 -1.86 -5.63
N GLU A 182 -27.06 -1.04 -5.02
CA GLU A 182 -28.24 -0.44 -5.66
C GLU A 182 -27.98 1.01 -6.09
N ASN A 183 -27.09 1.71 -5.41
CA ASN A 183 -26.78 3.11 -5.70
C ASN A 183 -26.12 3.26 -7.07
N LYS A 184 -26.55 4.25 -7.87
CA LYS A 184 -25.97 4.53 -9.20
C LYS A 184 -24.65 5.28 -9.10
N ARG A 185 -23.69 4.68 -8.39
CA ARG A 185 -22.43 5.32 -8.02
C ARG A 185 -21.26 4.35 -8.19
N VAL A 186 -20.24 4.82 -8.91
CA VAL A 186 -18.91 4.20 -8.99
C VAL A 186 -17.98 5.03 -8.11
N ILE A 187 -17.17 4.36 -7.30
CA ILE A 187 -16.23 5.02 -6.39
C ILE A 187 -14.79 4.75 -6.79
N ALA A 188 -13.95 5.78 -6.66
CA ALA A 188 -12.51 5.67 -6.72
C ALA A 188 -11.91 6.39 -5.50
N VAL A 189 -10.82 5.86 -4.95
CA VAL A 189 -10.19 6.41 -3.74
C VAL A 189 -8.68 6.47 -3.92
N GLY A 190 -8.06 7.59 -3.55
CA GLY A 190 -6.61 7.73 -3.63
C GLY A 190 -6.12 9.16 -3.66
N ARG A 191 -4.80 9.35 -3.64
CA ARG A 191 -4.19 10.69 -3.80
C ARG A 191 -4.38 11.20 -5.21
N TYR A 192 -4.60 12.50 -5.37
CA TYR A 192 -4.62 13.18 -6.67
C TYR A 192 -3.19 13.40 -7.17
N ASP A 193 -2.54 12.31 -7.57
CA ASP A 193 -1.19 12.28 -8.12
C ASP A 193 -1.11 11.41 -9.38
N TYR A 194 0.04 11.45 -10.04
CA TYR A 194 0.28 10.68 -11.26
C TYR A 194 0.14 9.17 -11.04
N GLN A 195 0.44 8.66 -9.84
CA GLN A 195 0.35 7.23 -9.57
C GLN A 195 -1.08 6.72 -9.74
N LYS A 196 -2.06 7.47 -9.22
CA LYS A 196 -3.45 7.00 -9.17
C LYS A 196 -4.19 7.04 -10.50
N GLY A 197 -3.70 7.80 -11.47
CA GLY A 197 -4.23 7.75 -12.83
C GLY A 197 -5.67 8.23 -12.98
N PHE A 198 -6.11 9.18 -12.15
CA PHE A 198 -7.49 9.68 -12.23
C PHE A 198 -7.78 10.43 -13.53
N ASP A 199 -6.76 10.94 -14.22
CA ASP A 199 -6.88 11.46 -15.58
C ASP A 199 -7.35 10.38 -16.57
N GLU A 200 -6.85 9.15 -16.46
CA GLU A 200 -7.34 8.00 -17.23
C GLU A 200 -8.79 7.67 -16.86
N LEU A 201 -9.12 7.66 -15.57
CA LEU A 201 -10.47 7.31 -15.11
C LEU A 201 -11.53 8.32 -15.57
N ILE A 202 -11.20 9.61 -15.59
CA ILE A 202 -12.08 10.67 -16.11
C ILE A 202 -12.33 10.46 -17.61
N ASN A 203 -11.29 10.11 -18.39
CA ASN A 203 -11.45 9.81 -19.81
C ASN A 203 -12.28 8.54 -20.06
N VAL A 204 -12.08 7.48 -19.26
CA VAL A 204 -12.93 6.28 -19.25
C VAL A 204 -14.39 6.64 -19.00
N TRP A 205 -14.65 7.52 -18.03
CA TRP A 205 -15.99 7.90 -17.64
C TRP A 205 -16.79 8.56 -18.76
N LYS A 206 -16.13 9.25 -19.70
CA LYS A 206 -16.78 9.79 -20.91
C LYS A 206 -17.58 8.70 -21.64
N GLY A 207 -17.01 7.51 -21.81
CA GLY A 207 -17.69 6.39 -22.46
C GLY A 207 -18.87 5.84 -21.65
N VAL A 208 -18.75 5.84 -20.32
CA VAL A 208 -19.81 5.43 -19.40
C VAL A 208 -20.98 6.42 -19.44
N TYR A 209 -20.68 7.73 -19.33
CA TYR A 209 -21.65 8.83 -19.32
C TYR A 209 -22.53 8.86 -20.57
N VAL A 210 -21.98 8.53 -21.74
CA VAL A 210 -22.75 8.48 -23.00
C VAL A 210 -23.92 7.50 -22.92
N LYS A 211 -23.78 6.40 -22.17
CA LYS A 211 -24.82 5.38 -22.02
C LYS A 211 -25.64 5.51 -20.74
N HIS A 212 -24.99 5.90 -19.64
CA HIS A 212 -25.56 5.92 -18.29
C HIS A 212 -25.30 7.29 -17.64
N PRO A 213 -25.91 8.38 -18.13
CA PRO A 213 -25.71 9.72 -17.58
C PRO A 213 -26.34 9.91 -16.19
N ASP A 214 -27.14 8.94 -15.75
CA ASP A 214 -27.77 8.84 -14.44
C ASP A 214 -26.87 8.20 -13.37
N TRP A 215 -25.67 7.73 -13.74
CA TRP A 215 -24.66 7.26 -12.80
C TRP A 215 -23.62 8.34 -12.50
N SER A 216 -23.05 8.32 -11.30
CA SER A 216 -21.94 9.18 -10.90
C SER A 216 -20.64 8.42 -10.66
N LEU A 217 -19.52 9.12 -10.83
CA LEU A 217 -18.18 8.75 -10.42
C LEU A 217 -17.73 9.70 -9.33
N ASP A 218 -17.60 9.16 -8.12
CA ASP A 218 -17.13 9.93 -6.97
C ASP A 218 -15.70 9.52 -6.63
N ILE A 219 -14.76 10.45 -6.78
CA ILE A 219 -13.33 10.23 -6.53
C ILE A 219 -12.97 10.88 -5.20
N PHE A 220 -12.61 10.09 -4.19
CA PHE A 220 -12.24 10.59 -2.86
C PHE A 220 -10.72 10.70 -2.72
N GLY A 221 -10.26 11.91 -2.41
CA GLY A 221 -8.83 12.16 -2.35
C GLY A 221 -8.42 13.60 -2.11
N HIS A 222 -7.10 13.78 -2.04
CA HIS A 222 -6.45 15.09 -2.10
C HIS A 222 -5.10 14.92 -2.80
N GLY A 223 -4.56 15.99 -3.36
CA GLY A 223 -3.24 15.95 -3.96
C GLY A 223 -3.00 17.11 -4.93
N PRO A 224 -1.75 17.22 -5.42
CA PRO A 224 -1.33 18.35 -6.25
C PRO A 224 -2.06 18.45 -7.59
N LEU A 225 -2.63 17.36 -8.11
CA LEU A 225 -3.31 17.36 -9.41
C LEU A 225 -4.79 17.76 -9.34
N LYS A 226 -5.30 18.22 -8.19
CA LYS A 226 -6.73 18.52 -8.03
C LYS A 226 -7.27 19.47 -9.10
N ASP A 227 -6.58 20.59 -9.32
CA ASP A 227 -7.04 21.64 -10.23
C ASP A 227 -6.93 21.20 -11.70
N GLU A 228 -5.91 20.41 -12.02
CA GLU A 228 -5.74 19.79 -13.36
C GLU A 228 -6.87 18.79 -13.66
N LEU A 229 -7.21 17.94 -12.68
CA LEU A 229 -8.31 16.99 -12.80
C LEU A 229 -9.66 17.69 -12.93
N GLN A 230 -9.89 18.75 -12.14
CA GLN A 230 -11.11 19.55 -12.25
C GLN A 230 -11.22 20.21 -13.64
N SER A 231 -10.13 20.81 -14.12
CA SER A 231 -10.09 21.42 -15.47
C SER A 231 -10.42 20.39 -16.56
N LEU A 232 -9.93 19.15 -16.43
CA LEU A 232 -10.27 18.07 -17.36
C LEU A 232 -11.75 17.70 -17.32
N ILE A 233 -12.35 17.60 -16.12
CA ILE A 233 -13.79 17.35 -15.95
C ILE A 233 -14.62 18.45 -16.61
N ASP A 234 -14.22 19.72 -16.42
CA ASP A 234 -14.89 20.89 -16.99
C ASP A 234 -14.81 20.89 -18.52
N GLN A 235 -13.62 20.65 -19.07
CA GLN A 235 -13.38 20.57 -20.52
C GLN A 235 -14.19 19.46 -21.20
N LEU A 236 -14.40 18.34 -20.51
CA LEU A 236 -15.19 17.23 -21.01
C LEU A 236 -16.70 17.39 -20.78
N GLY A 237 -17.13 18.43 -20.06
CA GLY A 237 -18.53 18.68 -19.73
C GLY A 237 -19.13 17.64 -18.77
N LEU A 238 -18.32 17.03 -17.90
CA LEU A 238 -18.71 15.92 -17.03
C LEU A 238 -19.00 16.33 -15.58
N THR A 239 -19.07 17.63 -15.29
CA THR A 239 -19.22 18.21 -13.93
C THR A 239 -20.46 17.76 -13.17
N LYS A 240 -21.49 17.29 -13.86
CA LYS A 240 -22.72 16.77 -13.25
C LYS A 240 -22.62 15.32 -12.77
N THR A 241 -21.61 14.57 -13.23
CA THR A 241 -21.49 13.13 -12.97
C THR A 241 -20.14 12.72 -12.41
N ILE A 242 -19.11 13.57 -12.48
CA ILE A 242 -17.83 13.31 -11.81
C ILE A 242 -17.65 14.30 -10.66
N HIS A 243 -17.36 13.78 -9.47
CA HIS A 243 -17.15 14.57 -8.27
C HIS A 243 -15.76 14.30 -7.68
N LEU A 244 -14.95 15.35 -7.51
CA LEU A 244 -13.70 15.30 -6.76
C LEU A 244 -13.97 15.61 -5.28
N CYS A 245 -14.15 14.56 -4.49
CA CYS A 245 -14.52 14.62 -3.08
C CYS A 245 -13.29 14.78 -2.18
N ALA A 246 -13.42 15.55 -1.08
CA ALA A 246 -12.37 15.63 -0.07
C ALA A 246 -12.21 14.28 0.67
N PRO A 247 -11.04 14.00 1.29
CA PRO A 247 -10.89 12.81 2.12
C PRO A 247 -11.85 12.85 3.30
N VAL A 248 -12.53 11.74 3.57
CA VAL A 248 -13.46 11.59 4.69
C VAL A 248 -12.89 10.64 5.75
N LYS A 249 -13.24 10.85 7.02
CA LYS A 249 -12.83 9.95 8.12
C LYS A 249 -13.50 8.58 7.99
N ASN A 250 -14.77 8.55 7.62
CA ASN A 250 -15.57 7.33 7.45
C ASN A 250 -15.69 6.96 5.96
N ILE A 251 -14.57 6.61 5.33
CA ILE A 251 -14.57 6.19 3.92
C ILE A 251 -15.31 4.86 3.71
N GLU A 252 -15.43 4.04 4.76
CA GLU A 252 -16.23 2.80 4.76
C GLU A 252 -17.67 3.05 4.31
N GLN A 253 -18.32 4.09 4.85
CA GLN A 253 -19.69 4.45 4.47
C GLN A 253 -19.81 4.81 2.98
N GLU A 254 -18.78 5.45 2.42
CA GLU A 254 -18.75 5.82 1.00
C GLU A 254 -18.60 4.60 0.11
N TYR A 255 -17.83 3.59 0.54
CA TYR A 255 -17.83 2.29 -0.14
C TYR A 255 -19.21 1.61 -0.03
N LEU A 256 -19.83 1.56 1.16
CA LEU A 256 -21.15 0.94 1.36
C LEU A 256 -22.26 1.61 0.52
N ASN A 257 -22.14 2.90 0.23
CA ASN A 257 -23.06 3.68 -0.60
C ASN A 257 -22.72 3.63 -2.10
N SER A 258 -21.78 2.78 -2.52
CA SER A 258 -21.33 2.65 -3.91
C SER A 258 -21.56 1.24 -4.42
N SER A 259 -21.63 1.11 -5.76
CA SER A 259 -21.97 -0.16 -6.41
C SER A 259 -20.80 -0.82 -7.12
N ILE A 260 -19.75 -0.06 -7.44
CA ILE A 260 -18.57 -0.52 -8.19
C ILE A 260 -17.37 0.28 -7.70
N LEU A 261 -16.22 -0.37 -7.47
CA LEU A 261 -14.95 0.35 -7.34
C LEU A 261 -14.22 0.35 -8.69
N ALA A 262 -13.76 1.52 -9.14
CA ALA A 262 -12.89 1.66 -10.31
C ALA A 262 -11.48 2.14 -9.91
N MET A 263 -10.43 1.52 -10.46
CA MET A 263 -9.04 1.91 -10.22
C MET A 263 -8.20 1.91 -11.51
N THR A 264 -7.58 3.04 -11.83
CA THR A 264 -6.74 3.25 -13.04
C THR A 264 -5.29 3.57 -12.67
N SER A 265 -4.84 3.10 -11.50
CA SER A 265 -3.48 3.37 -11.03
C SER A 265 -2.44 2.80 -11.98
N ARG A 266 -1.31 3.50 -12.13
CA ARG A 266 -0.20 3.14 -13.02
C ARG A 266 0.78 2.16 -12.38
N TYR A 267 0.84 2.15 -11.05
CA TYR A 267 1.61 1.19 -10.26
C TYR A 267 1.14 1.23 -8.82
N GLU A 268 1.31 0.12 -8.11
CA GLU A 268 0.93 -0.03 -6.71
C GLU A 268 1.98 -0.82 -5.92
N GLY A 269 1.80 -0.94 -4.61
CA GLY A 269 2.49 -1.97 -3.81
C GLY A 269 1.53 -3.11 -3.53
N LEU A 270 0.52 -2.79 -2.74
CA LEU A 270 -0.71 -3.53 -2.54
C LEU A 270 -1.81 -2.48 -2.35
N PRO A 271 -2.75 -2.31 -3.30
CA PRO A 271 -3.72 -1.23 -3.25
C PRO A 271 -4.75 -1.50 -2.15
N MET A 272 -4.57 -0.85 -1.00
CA MET A 272 -5.49 -0.97 0.14
C MET A 272 -6.94 -0.63 -0.25
N THR A 273 -7.15 0.26 -1.22
CA THR A 273 -8.49 0.63 -1.70
C THR A 273 -9.22 -0.51 -2.40
N LEU A 274 -8.50 -1.43 -3.06
CA LEU A 274 -9.11 -2.66 -3.59
C LEU A 274 -9.53 -3.57 -2.42
N LEU A 275 -8.70 -3.71 -1.38
CA LEU A 275 -9.00 -4.56 -0.22
C LEU A 275 -10.18 -4.03 0.60
N GLU A 276 -10.20 -2.71 0.83
CA GLU A 276 -11.26 -1.99 1.53
C GLU A 276 -12.60 -2.16 0.79
N ALA A 277 -12.65 -1.89 -0.51
CA ALA A 277 -13.84 -2.08 -1.33
C ALA A 277 -14.29 -3.54 -1.41
N GLN A 278 -13.33 -4.47 -1.53
CA GLN A 278 -13.60 -5.90 -1.54
C GLN A 278 -14.29 -6.35 -0.26
N ALA A 279 -13.83 -5.88 0.89
CA ALA A 279 -14.49 -6.17 2.17
C ALA A 279 -15.89 -5.58 2.23
N CYS A 280 -16.13 -4.38 1.68
CA CYS A 280 -17.49 -3.82 1.57
C CYS A 280 -18.39 -4.56 0.57
N GLY A 281 -17.86 -5.56 -0.16
CA GLY A 281 -18.60 -6.34 -1.14
C GLY A 281 -18.75 -5.64 -2.49
N LEU A 282 -17.87 -4.70 -2.84
CA LEU A 282 -17.93 -4.05 -4.15
C LEU A 282 -17.21 -4.91 -5.19
N PRO A 283 -17.82 -5.14 -6.37
CA PRO A 283 -17.09 -5.67 -7.51
C PRO A 283 -16.02 -4.66 -7.96
N LEU A 284 -14.86 -5.18 -8.33
CA LEU A 284 -13.67 -4.39 -8.62
C LEU A 284 -13.46 -4.27 -10.14
N VAL A 285 -13.23 -3.07 -10.65
CA VAL A 285 -12.78 -2.86 -12.03
C VAL A 285 -11.44 -2.13 -11.98
N SER A 286 -10.36 -2.79 -12.38
CA SER A 286 -9.03 -2.24 -12.23
C SER A 286 -8.16 -2.46 -13.46
N TYR A 287 -7.33 -1.47 -13.77
CA TYR A 287 -6.12 -1.73 -14.55
C TYR A 287 -5.25 -2.78 -13.84
N ALA A 288 -4.61 -3.62 -14.65
CA ALA A 288 -3.69 -4.66 -14.27
C ALA A 288 -2.27 -4.08 -14.18
N CYS A 289 -2.15 -2.95 -13.48
CA CYS A 289 -0.91 -2.23 -13.30
C CYS A 289 0.05 -3.02 -12.40
N LYS A 290 1.31 -2.61 -12.41
CA LYS A 290 2.39 -3.36 -11.73
C LYS A 290 2.17 -3.40 -10.22
N CYS A 291 2.18 -4.63 -9.70
CA CYS A 291 2.10 -5.03 -8.30
C CYS A 291 0.74 -4.72 -7.65
N GLY A 292 -0.03 -5.75 -7.28
CA GLY A 292 -1.20 -5.60 -6.41
C GLY A 292 -2.52 -6.06 -7.01
N PRO A 293 -3.02 -5.44 -8.09
CA PRO A 293 -4.32 -5.82 -8.67
C PRO A 293 -4.43 -7.31 -9.01
N ARG A 294 -3.37 -7.91 -9.57
CA ARG A 294 -3.33 -9.34 -9.94
C ARG A 294 -3.41 -10.31 -8.76
N ASP A 295 -3.00 -9.85 -7.58
CA ASP A 295 -3.05 -10.64 -6.35
C ASP A 295 -4.41 -10.53 -5.63
N ILE A 296 -5.23 -9.53 -5.99
CA ILE A 296 -6.49 -9.22 -5.30
C ILE A 296 -7.69 -9.63 -6.18
N ILE A 297 -7.63 -9.35 -7.47
CA ILE A 297 -8.74 -9.56 -8.40
C ILE A 297 -8.54 -10.88 -9.17
N LYS A 298 -9.46 -11.80 -8.95
CA LYS A 298 -9.65 -12.99 -9.78
C LYS A 298 -10.60 -12.63 -10.91
N ASN A 299 -10.02 -12.44 -12.10
CA ASN A 299 -10.72 -11.89 -13.26
C ASN A 299 -11.99 -12.68 -13.61
N ASN A 300 -13.10 -11.97 -13.84
CA ASN A 300 -14.45 -12.49 -14.05
C ASN A 300 -15.10 -13.17 -12.84
N GLU A 301 -14.50 -13.13 -11.65
CA GLU A 301 -15.09 -13.71 -10.44
C GLU A 301 -15.44 -12.66 -9.39
N ASN A 302 -14.47 -11.90 -8.89
CA ASN A 302 -14.69 -10.79 -7.95
C ASN A 302 -14.52 -9.41 -8.58
N GLY A 303 -14.27 -9.37 -9.89
CA GLY A 303 -14.02 -8.15 -10.62
C GLY A 303 -13.42 -8.39 -12.01
N PHE A 304 -13.01 -7.30 -12.65
CA PHE A 304 -12.36 -7.30 -13.95
C PHE A 304 -10.95 -6.71 -13.86
N LEU A 305 -10.01 -7.43 -14.45
CA LEU A 305 -8.62 -7.00 -14.61
C LEU A 305 -8.37 -6.61 -16.07
N ILE A 306 -7.93 -5.39 -16.29
CA ILE A 306 -7.90 -4.76 -17.61
C ILE A 306 -6.48 -4.34 -17.95
N GLU A 307 -6.05 -4.50 -19.19
CA GLU A 307 -4.73 -4.03 -19.60
C GLU A 307 -4.56 -2.51 -19.32
N GLU A 308 -3.40 -2.13 -18.80
CA GLU A 308 -3.11 -0.73 -18.44
C GLU A 308 -3.26 0.18 -19.67
N GLY A 309 -4.03 1.27 -19.53
CA GLY A 309 -4.30 2.22 -20.61
C GLY A 309 -5.41 1.80 -21.58
N ASN A 310 -6.01 0.60 -21.43
CA ASN A 310 -7.16 0.21 -22.25
C ASN A 310 -8.46 0.84 -21.73
N GLN A 311 -8.64 2.13 -22.03
CA GLN A 311 -9.78 2.92 -21.56
C GLN A 311 -11.12 2.38 -22.07
N ASN A 312 -11.15 1.89 -23.32
CA ASN A 312 -12.37 1.35 -23.93
C ASN A 312 -12.86 0.10 -23.20
N GLU A 313 -11.94 -0.82 -22.89
CA GLU A 313 -12.30 -2.03 -22.13
C GLU A 313 -12.70 -1.69 -20.69
N MET A 314 -12.02 -0.72 -20.05
CA MET A 314 -12.41 -0.22 -18.73
C MET A 314 -13.85 0.32 -18.72
N ALA A 315 -14.19 1.19 -19.66
CA ALA A 315 -15.55 1.71 -19.80
C ALA A 315 -16.55 0.58 -20.05
N HIS A 316 -16.22 -0.36 -20.95
CA HIS A 316 -17.07 -1.51 -21.26
C HIS A 316 -17.35 -2.39 -20.03
N LYS A 317 -16.34 -2.67 -19.19
CA LYS A 317 -16.53 -3.44 -17.96
C LYS A 317 -17.34 -2.70 -16.89
N ILE A 318 -17.16 -1.39 -16.74
CA ILE A 318 -18.00 -0.58 -15.86
C ILE A 318 -19.45 -0.62 -16.34
N ILE A 319 -19.69 -0.34 -17.63
CA ILE A 319 -21.02 -0.40 -18.25
C ILE A 319 -21.66 -1.79 -18.06
N LYS A 320 -20.89 -2.87 -18.24
CA LYS A 320 -21.38 -4.24 -18.03
C LYS A 320 -21.89 -4.47 -16.61
N LEU A 321 -21.20 -3.94 -15.60
CA LEU A 321 -21.66 -4.04 -14.21
C LEU A 321 -22.85 -3.12 -13.91
N ILE A 322 -22.93 -1.96 -14.56
CA ILE A 322 -24.08 -1.05 -14.47
C ILE A 322 -25.34 -1.74 -15.02
N GLU A 323 -25.24 -2.32 -16.22
CA GLU A 323 -26.36 -2.92 -16.96
C GLU A 323 -26.78 -4.29 -16.43
N ASN A 324 -25.86 -5.03 -15.79
CA ASN A 324 -26.14 -6.37 -15.28
C ASN A 324 -26.07 -6.41 -13.74
N LYS A 325 -27.23 -6.17 -13.11
CA LYS A 325 -27.40 -6.20 -11.65
C LYS A 325 -27.05 -7.56 -11.05
N GLU A 326 -27.48 -8.67 -11.66
CA GLU A 326 -27.20 -10.01 -11.15
C GLU A 326 -25.69 -10.29 -11.10
N LEU A 327 -24.97 -9.93 -12.18
CA LEU A 327 -23.52 -10.04 -12.24
C LEU A 327 -22.84 -9.17 -11.19
N ARG A 328 -23.32 -7.92 -11.02
CA ARG A 328 -22.80 -6.98 -10.02
C ARG A 328 -22.91 -7.55 -8.61
N LEU A 329 -24.08 -8.08 -8.25
CA LEU A 329 -24.31 -8.73 -6.95
C LEU A 329 -23.44 -9.98 -6.78
N LYS A 330 -23.40 -10.87 -7.78
CA LYS A 330 -22.60 -12.09 -7.74
C LYS A 330 -21.10 -11.80 -7.56
N MET A 331 -20.58 -10.83 -8.29
CA MET A 331 -19.18 -10.41 -8.17
C MET A 331 -18.91 -9.74 -6.83
N GLY A 332 -19.83 -8.93 -6.32
CA GLY A 332 -19.74 -8.33 -4.98
C GLY A 332 -19.68 -9.36 -3.86
N GLU A 333 -20.50 -10.42 -3.93
CA GLU A 333 -20.42 -11.54 -2.98
C GLU A 333 -19.10 -12.32 -3.09
N SER A 334 -18.59 -12.51 -4.32
CA SER A 334 -17.28 -13.13 -4.52
C SER A 334 -16.15 -12.25 -4.00
N ALA A 335 -16.26 -10.93 -4.15
CA ALA A 335 -15.34 -9.96 -3.58
C ALA A 335 -15.31 -10.10 -2.06
N LEU A 336 -16.47 -10.02 -1.40
CA LEU A 336 -16.60 -10.18 0.05
C LEU A 336 -15.95 -11.47 0.56
N ARG A 337 -16.25 -12.62 -0.05
CA ARG A 337 -15.62 -13.90 0.34
C ARG A 337 -14.10 -13.88 0.21
N ALA A 338 -13.58 -13.33 -0.88
CA ALA A 338 -12.15 -13.27 -1.10
C ALA A 338 -11.44 -12.21 -0.22
N SER A 339 -12.17 -11.30 0.44
CA SER A 339 -11.59 -10.34 1.39
C SER A 339 -11.01 -11.02 2.62
N ASP A 340 -11.52 -12.19 3.01
CA ASP A 340 -11.07 -12.95 4.19
C ASP A 340 -9.59 -13.37 4.10
N TYR A 341 -9.08 -13.57 2.87
CA TYR A 341 -7.65 -13.84 2.66
C TYR A 341 -6.74 -12.71 3.17
N PHE A 342 -7.27 -11.49 3.20
CA PHE A 342 -6.60 -10.28 3.66
C PHE A 342 -7.11 -9.83 5.04
N SER A 343 -7.94 -10.62 5.73
CA SER A 343 -8.35 -10.31 7.10
C SER A 343 -7.13 -10.22 8.02
N GLU A 344 -7.24 -9.42 9.09
CA GLU A 344 -6.14 -9.27 10.05
C GLU A 344 -5.71 -10.62 10.61
N GLU A 345 -6.67 -11.47 10.99
CA GLU A 345 -6.40 -12.83 11.46
C GLU A 345 -5.64 -13.68 10.42
N SER A 346 -6.10 -13.71 9.17
CA SER A 346 -5.48 -14.47 8.08
C SER A 346 -4.05 -14.01 7.78
N VAL A 347 -3.81 -12.69 7.80
CA VAL A 347 -2.49 -12.11 7.57
C VAL A 347 -1.56 -12.35 8.76
N MET A 348 -2.05 -12.18 9.98
CA MET A 348 -1.24 -12.35 11.18
C MET A 348 -0.87 -13.81 11.43
N LYS A 349 -1.71 -14.77 11.05
CA LYS A 349 -1.33 -16.20 11.00
C LYS A 349 -0.08 -16.45 10.14
N LYS A 350 0.08 -15.75 9.00
CA LYS A 350 1.28 -15.85 8.15
C LYS A 350 2.51 -15.26 8.82
N TRP A 351 2.37 -14.14 9.53
CA TRP A 351 3.45 -13.54 10.32
C TRP A 351 3.91 -14.43 11.46
N ILE A 352 2.97 -14.96 12.27
CA ILE A 352 3.26 -15.85 13.38
C ILE A 352 3.95 -17.12 12.88
N TYR A 353 3.43 -17.71 11.78
CA TYR A 353 4.09 -18.85 11.15
C TYR A 353 5.51 -18.53 10.70
N LEU A 354 5.76 -17.34 10.14
CA LEU A 354 7.11 -16.91 9.76
C LEU A 354 8.04 -16.84 10.99
N PHE A 355 7.57 -16.24 12.09
CA PHE A 355 8.34 -16.12 13.33
C PHE A 355 8.67 -17.49 13.93
N SER A 356 7.68 -18.38 14.03
CA SER A 356 7.90 -19.74 14.56
C SER A 356 8.93 -20.54 13.74
N ASN A 357 8.95 -20.37 12.42
CA ASN A 357 9.93 -21.06 11.57
C ASN A 357 11.34 -20.46 11.62
N LEU A 358 11.49 -19.21 12.07
CA LEU A 358 12.80 -18.60 12.25
C LEU A 358 13.48 -19.06 13.55
N ASN A 359 12.68 -19.33 14.58
CA ASN A 359 13.16 -19.77 15.88
C ASN A 359 13.47 -21.27 15.96
N LYS A 360 12.93 -22.08 15.04
CA LYS A 360 13.21 -23.54 14.96
C LYS A 360 14.56 -23.89 14.31
N CYS A 361 15.29 -22.93 13.76
CA CYS A 361 16.56 -23.15 13.05
C CYS A 361 17.80 -22.87 13.93
N THR A 362 17.69 -22.98 15.25
CA THR A 362 18.82 -22.92 16.19
C THR A 362 19.28 -24.30 16.59
#